data_AF-A0A0C3FWS9-F1
#
_entry.id   AF-A0A0C3FWS9-F1
#
_cell.length_a   1.000
_cell.length_b   1.000
_cell.length_c   1.000
_cell.angle_alpha   90.00
_cell.angle_beta   90.00
_cell.angle_gamma   90.00
#
_symmetry.space_group_name_H-M   'P 1'
#
loop_
_entity.id
_entity.type
_entity.pdbx_description
1 polymer ?
#
loop_
_entity_poly.entity_id
_entity_poly.type
_entity_poly.pdbx_seq_one_letter_code
_entity_poly.pdbx_strand_id
1 'polypeptide(L)'
;MTSTFKIFNIKFPQAIPSLGSSADVALASLYGNFALVLPTKPDDSFCPRIIYTLSTIVHEDPFPAPGQNGQPRFSMKTYSENVGVLEQLEALGILRQTGISYKQGFVDIPVVEVILKENELVYACAAHYEDNGMMDCQLEVIGIKHQRCGKCKQVYYCDQECQKRHWPVHKKDCPIAQRSPTDGLALIENRRRAGFSSFLSNAGFQTLNL
;
A
#
# COMPACT_ATOMS: atom_id res chain seq x y z
N MET A 1 -4.71 -11.36 -22.38
CA MET A 1 -5.18 -11.76 -21.03
C MET A 1 -5.09 -10.53 -20.16
N THR A 2 -6.25 -9.95 -19.84
CA THR A 2 -6.44 -8.72 -19.08
C THR A 2 -6.08 -8.96 -17.61
N SER A 3 -5.21 -8.14 -17.01
CA SER A 3 -5.07 -8.12 -15.55
C SER A 3 -6.37 -7.53 -14.96
N THR A 4 -7.12 -8.34 -14.21
CA THR A 4 -8.43 -8.00 -13.64
C THR A 4 -8.31 -7.81 -12.13
N PHE A 5 -7.93 -6.61 -11.69
CA PHE A 5 -8.04 -6.25 -10.27
C PHE A 5 -9.52 -6.06 -9.89
N LYS A 6 -9.85 -6.25 -8.61
CA LYS A 6 -11.24 -6.15 -8.15
C LYS A 6 -11.61 -4.68 -7.91
N ILE A 7 -12.67 -4.23 -8.58
CA ILE A 7 -13.29 -2.92 -8.36
C ILE A 7 -14.51 -3.12 -7.46
N PHE A 8 -14.69 -2.22 -6.50
CA PHE A 8 -15.81 -2.23 -5.58
C PHE A 8 -16.17 -0.80 -5.15
N ASN A 9 -17.42 -0.59 -4.77
CA ASN A 9 -17.90 0.73 -4.35
C ASN A 9 -17.74 0.90 -2.84
N ILE A 10 -17.24 2.07 -2.41
CA ILE A 10 -17.15 2.45 -0.99
C ILE A 10 -17.86 3.77 -0.78
N LYS A 11 -18.61 3.87 0.32
CA LYS A 11 -19.14 5.12 0.85
C LYS A 11 -18.16 5.69 1.87
N PHE A 12 -17.90 6.99 1.75
CA PHE A 12 -16.99 7.71 2.61
C PHE A 12 -17.76 8.54 3.65
N PRO A 13 -17.22 8.71 4.87
CA PRO A 13 -17.88 9.47 5.94
C PRO A 13 -18.01 10.96 5.59
N GLN A 14 -17.14 11.47 4.73
CA GLN A 14 -17.19 12.83 4.19
C GLN A 14 -17.08 12.80 2.67
N ALA A 15 -17.75 13.73 2.00
CA ALA A 15 -17.66 13.84 0.55
C ALA A 15 -16.24 14.28 0.14
N ILE A 16 -15.67 13.54 -0.80
CA ILE A 16 -14.37 13.86 -1.39
C ILE A 16 -14.60 14.88 -2.51
N PRO A 17 -13.84 15.98 -2.58
CA PRO A 17 -13.91 16.92 -3.69
C PRO A 17 -13.83 16.20 -5.04
N SER A 18 -14.76 16.52 -5.95
CA SER A 18 -14.89 15.93 -7.30
C SER A 18 -15.28 14.45 -7.39
N LEU A 19 -15.29 13.69 -6.28
CA LEU A 19 -15.72 12.28 -6.23
C LEU A 19 -17.08 12.08 -5.54
N GLY A 20 -17.46 12.99 -4.62
CA GLY A 20 -18.70 12.86 -3.84
C GLY A 20 -18.54 11.94 -2.62
N SER A 21 -19.66 11.42 -2.11
CA SER A 21 -19.71 10.60 -0.87
C SER A 21 -19.51 9.10 -1.11
N SER A 22 -19.30 8.68 -2.35
CA SER A 22 -18.99 7.29 -2.70
C SER A 22 -18.21 7.23 -4.00
N ALA A 23 -17.31 6.26 -4.13
CA ALA A 23 -16.60 6.02 -5.37
C ALA A 23 -16.34 4.53 -5.61
N ASP A 24 -16.19 4.17 -6.88
CA ASP A 24 -15.62 2.89 -7.28
C ASP A 24 -14.11 2.95 -7.08
N VAL A 25 -13.59 1.97 -6.33
CA VAL A 25 -12.21 1.91 -5.88
C VAL A 25 -11.64 0.51 -6.08
N ALA A 26 -10.31 0.41 -6.00
CA ALA A 26 -9.59 -0.84 -5.86
C ALA A 26 -8.69 -0.80 -4.61
N LEU A 27 -8.31 -1.98 -4.11
CA LEU A 27 -7.33 -2.09 -3.02
C LEU A 27 -5.92 -2.18 -3.61
N ALA A 28 -5.05 -1.24 -3.23
CA ALA A 28 -3.66 -1.22 -3.65
C ALA A 28 -2.71 -1.67 -2.54
N SER A 29 -1.71 -2.46 -2.92
CA SER A 29 -0.54 -2.81 -2.11
C SER A 29 0.67 -1.96 -2.53
N LEU A 30 1.06 -1.04 -1.65
CA LEU A 30 2.10 -0.03 -1.84
C LEU A 30 3.34 -0.34 -0.99
N TYR A 31 3.91 -1.54 -1.17
CA TYR A 31 5.19 -1.94 -0.54
C TYR A 31 5.24 -1.84 0.99
N GLY A 32 4.17 -2.30 1.66
CA GLY A 32 4.03 -2.26 3.12
C GLY A 32 2.89 -1.39 3.61
N ASN A 33 2.23 -0.66 2.70
CA ASN A 33 1.01 0.09 2.97
C ASN A 33 -0.13 -0.40 2.06
N PHE A 34 -1.35 -0.35 2.56
CA PHE A 34 -2.57 -0.60 1.81
C PHE A 34 -3.38 0.67 1.72
N ALA A 35 -3.97 0.92 0.55
CA ALA A 35 -4.74 2.12 0.28
C ALA A 35 -5.91 1.83 -0.68
N LEU A 36 -6.97 2.64 -0.57
CA LEU A 36 -8.01 2.69 -1.58
C LEU A 36 -7.57 3.62 -2.71
N VAL A 37 -7.70 3.16 -3.95
CA VAL A 37 -7.26 3.89 -5.13
C VAL A 37 -8.34 3.95 -6.22
N LEU A 38 -8.34 5.02 -7.02
CA LEU A 38 -9.24 5.12 -8.18
C LEU A 38 -8.78 4.19 -9.30
N PRO A 39 -9.67 3.32 -9.85
CA PRO A 39 -9.34 2.28 -10.82
C PRO A 39 -9.24 2.82 -12.27
N THR A 40 -8.71 4.03 -12.44
CA THR A 40 -8.73 4.78 -13.70
C THR A 40 -7.31 5.23 -14.08
N LYS A 41 -7.07 5.53 -15.37
CA LYS A 41 -5.72 5.90 -15.86
C LYS A 41 -5.23 7.20 -15.25
N PRO A 42 -4.01 7.29 -14.68
CA PRO A 42 -3.39 8.54 -14.22
C PRO A 42 -3.61 9.68 -15.21
N ASP A 43 -4.05 10.81 -14.68
CA ASP A 43 -4.15 12.11 -15.33
C ASP A 43 -3.62 13.13 -14.33
N ASP A 44 -3.25 14.31 -14.82
CA ASP A 44 -2.64 15.36 -14.00
C ASP A 44 -3.58 15.86 -12.89
N SER A 45 -4.88 15.59 -12.97
CA SER A 45 -5.87 16.05 -11.99
C SER A 45 -5.91 15.18 -10.73
N PHE A 46 -5.53 13.90 -10.82
CA PHE A 46 -5.51 12.96 -9.70
C PHE A 46 -4.29 12.03 -9.79
N CYS A 47 -3.10 12.58 -9.52
CA CYS A 47 -1.85 11.84 -9.32
C CYS A 47 -1.28 12.15 -7.92
N PRO A 48 -1.15 11.15 -7.02
CA PRO A 48 -1.49 9.75 -7.21
C PRO A 48 -2.99 9.53 -7.03
N ARG A 49 -3.50 8.41 -7.52
CA ARG A 49 -4.91 8.03 -7.38
C ARG A 49 -5.30 7.50 -6.01
N ILE A 50 -4.48 7.77 -5.00
CA ILE A 50 -4.73 7.34 -3.63
C ILE A 50 -5.83 8.22 -3.06
N ILE A 51 -6.92 7.57 -2.67
CA ILE A 51 -8.01 8.23 -1.97
C ILE A 51 -7.65 8.30 -0.49
N TYR A 52 -7.57 7.13 0.15
CA TYR A 52 -7.25 7.02 1.57
C TYR A 52 -6.27 5.88 1.83
N THR A 53 -5.24 6.17 2.62
CA THR A 53 -4.35 5.15 3.15
C THR A 53 -5.05 4.43 4.30
N LEU A 54 -5.14 3.12 4.21
CA LEU A 54 -5.76 2.27 5.23
C LEU A 54 -4.74 1.85 6.28
N SER A 55 -3.46 1.67 5.91
CA SER A 55 -2.44 1.20 6.86
C SER A 55 -1.97 2.28 7.83
N THR A 56 -1.64 1.84 9.04
CA THR A 56 -0.85 2.56 10.03
C THR A 56 0.22 1.63 10.61
N ILE A 57 1.27 2.20 11.16
CA ILE A 57 2.29 1.44 11.86
C ILE A 57 2.05 1.53 13.35
N VAL A 58 1.99 0.35 13.95
CA VAL A 58 1.94 0.13 15.39
C VAL A 58 3.35 -0.26 15.83
N HIS A 59 3.82 0.27 16.95
CA HIS A 59 5.20 0.04 17.42
C HIS A 59 5.42 -1.42 17.83
N GLU A 60 4.41 -2.03 18.45
CA GLU A 60 4.42 -3.41 18.95
C GLU A 60 4.47 -4.45 17.83
N ASP A 61 3.81 -4.17 16.70
CA ASP A 61 3.80 -5.04 15.54
C ASP A 61 3.70 -4.20 14.25
N PRO A 62 4.83 -3.64 13.78
CA PRO A 62 4.83 -2.74 12.63
C PRO A 62 4.51 -3.46 11.32
N PHE A 63 4.81 -4.77 11.23
CA PHE A 63 4.62 -5.56 10.03
C PHE A 63 4.01 -6.92 10.39
N PRO A 64 2.69 -6.97 10.63
CA PRO A 64 2.03 -8.20 11.07
C PRO A 64 2.32 -9.38 10.15
N ALA A 65 2.68 -10.52 10.74
CA ALA A 65 2.98 -11.73 9.98
C ALA A 65 1.78 -12.16 9.13
N PRO A 66 1.99 -12.66 7.90
CA PRO A 66 0.91 -13.01 6.99
C PRO A 66 0.03 -14.14 7.54
N GLY A 67 -1.16 -14.27 6.95
CA GLY A 67 -2.07 -15.37 7.22
C GLY A 67 -1.50 -16.74 6.89
N GLN A 68 -2.20 -17.79 7.31
CA GLN A 68 -1.76 -19.18 7.11
C GLN A 68 -1.46 -19.52 5.63
N ASN A 69 -2.17 -18.89 4.69
CA ASN A 69 -1.95 -19.10 3.25
C ASN A 69 -1.15 -17.95 2.59
N GLY A 70 -0.40 -17.18 3.39
CA GLY A 70 0.46 -16.10 2.90
C GLY A 70 -0.26 -14.78 2.60
N GLN A 71 -1.54 -14.64 2.97
CA GLN A 71 -2.28 -13.38 2.80
C GLN A 71 -1.61 -12.26 3.60
N PRO A 72 -1.39 -11.08 3.00
CA PRO A 72 -0.87 -9.93 3.73
C PRO A 72 -1.78 -9.54 4.89
N ARG A 73 -1.17 -9.09 5.98
CA ARG A 73 -1.85 -8.46 7.12
C ARG A 73 -1.29 -7.07 7.36
N PHE A 74 -2.12 -6.19 7.87
CA PHE A 74 -1.70 -4.85 8.27
C PHE A 74 -2.60 -4.28 9.37
N SER A 75 -2.06 -3.33 10.12
CA SER A 75 -2.82 -2.57 11.11
C SER A 75 -3.60 -1.46 10.40
N MET A 76 -4.94 -1.48 10.52
CA MET A 76 -5.83 -0.59 9.76
C MET A 76 -6.29 0.61 10.57
N LYS A 77 -6.27 1.78 9.96
CA LYS A 77 -6.93 3.00 10.44
C LYS A 77 -8.43 2.88 10.22
N THR A 78 -9.21 2.99 11.30
CA THR A 78 -10.69 2.94 11.28
C THR A 78 -11.33 4.25 11.73
N TYR A 79 -10.54 5.33 11.79
CA TYR A 79 -10.91 6.64 12.28
C TYR A 79 -10.79 7.71 11.19
N SER A 80 -11.24 8.94 11.49
CA SER A 80 -11.21 10.09 10.58
C SER A 80 -11.83 9.79 9.21
N GLU A 81 -11.04 9.79 8.14
CA GLU A 81 -11.46 9.51 6.76
C GLU A 81 -11.92 8.06 6.52
N ASN A 82 -11.57 7.14 7.42
CA ASN A 82 -11.82 5.70 7.28
C ASN A 82 -12.95 5.17 8.18
N VAL A 83 -13.72 6.05 8.82
CA VAL A 83 -14.88 5.64 9.65
C VAL A 83 -15.89 4.88 8.78
N GLY A 84 -16.28 3.67 9.22
CA GLY A 84 -17.24 2.82 8.52
C GLY A 84 -16.70 2.09 7.28
N VAL A 85 -15.42 2.27 6.94
CA VAL A 85 -14.81 1.66 5.74
C VAL A 85 -14.48 0.19 5.98
N LEU A 86 -14.01 -0.18 7.17
CA LEU A 86 -13.65 -1.57 7.49
C LEU A 86 -14.87 -2.50 7.36
N GLU A 87 -16.00 -2.10 7.91
CA GLU A 87 -17.25 -2.86 7.88
C GLU A 87 -17.73 -3.10 6.44
N GLN A 88 -17.59 -2.10 5.57
CA GLN A 88 -17.88 -2.23 4.15
C GLN A 88 -16.91 -3.21 3.47
N LEU A 89 -15.61 -3.12 3.76
CA LEU A 89 -14.59 -4.00 3.19
C LEU A 89 -14.76 -5.46 3.64
N GLU A 90 -15.18 -5.71 4.88
CA GLU A 90 -15.52 -7.05 5.37
C GLU A 90 -16.77 -7.60 4.67
N ALA A 91 -17.83 -6.80 4.57
CA ALA A 91 -19.06 -7.20 3.88
C ALA A 91 -18.85 -7.52 2.39
N LEU A 92 -17.88 -6.87 1.75
CA LEU A 92 -17.49 -7.09 0.35
C LEU A 92 -16.47 -8.23 0.15
N GLY A 93 -16.01 -8.86 1.24
CA GLY A 93 -14.99 -9.91 1.22
C GLY A 93 -13.63 -9.42 0.72
N ILE A 94 -13.28 -8.17 1.03
CA ILE A 94 -12.00 -7.55 0.67
C ILE A 94 -10.98 -7.75 1.79
N LEU A 95 -11.42 -7.49 3.03
CA LEU A 95 -10.63 -7.64 4.24
C LEU A 95 -11.36 -8.54 5.25
N ARG A 96 -10.62 -9.00 6.26
CA ARG A 96 -11.18 -9.71 7.42
C ARG A 96 -10.41 -9.32 8.67
N GLN A 97 -11.11 -8.99 9.75
CA GLN A 97 -10.47 -8.81 11.05
C GLN A 97 -9.84 -10.11 11.58
N THR A 98 -8.66 -9.99 12.15
CA THR A 98 -7.93 -11.14 12.72
C THR A 98 -8.31 -11.44 14.16
N GLY A 99 -9.02 -10.51 14.83
CA GLY A 99 -9.25 -10.52 16.27
C GLY A 99 -8.11 -9.89 17.08
N ILE A 100 -6.98 -9.57 16.45
CA ILE A 100 -5.87 -8.82 17.07
C ILE A 100 -6.13 -7.34 16.89
N SER A 101 -5.92 -6.56 17.95
CA SER A 101 -5.99 -5.10 17.94
C SER A 101 -4.95 -4.51 18.89
N TYR A 102 -4.41 -3.35 18.54
CA TYR A 102 -3.45 -2.60 19.35
C TYR A 102 -4.03 -1.26 19.77
N LYS A 103 -3.61 -0.75 20.93
CA LYS A 103 -3.98 0.59 21.38
C LYS A 103 -2.90 1.59 21.01
N GLN A 104 -3.27 2.66 20.31
CA GLN A 104 -2.40 3.81 20.08
C GLN A 104 -3.12 5.07 20.58
N GLY A 105 -2.75 5.49 21.80
CA GLY A 105 -3.51 6.50 22.53
C GLY A 105 -4.92 6.01 22.87
N PHE A 106 -5.95 6.74 22.43
CA PHE A 106 -7.37 6.42 22.65
C PHE A 106 -8.02 5.61 21.53
N VAL A 107 -7.23 5.19 20.53
CA VAL A 107 -7.74 4.51 19.33
C VAL A 107 -7.34 3.03 19.37
N ASP A 108 -8.31 2.16 19.13
CA ASP A 108 -8.08 0.74 18.84
C ASP A 108 -7.79 0.57 17.34
N ILE A 109 -6.66 -0.05 17.03
CA ILE A 109 -6.16 -0.28 15.67
C ILE A 109 -6.23 -1.79 15.39
N PRO A 110 -7.27 -2.26 14.67
CA PRO A 110 -7.39 -3.66 14.35
C PRO A 110 -6.35 -4.11 13.32
N VAL A 111 -5.84 -5.32 13.49
CA VAL A 111 -5.09 -6.02 12.45
C VAL A 111 -6.06 -6.75 11.53
N VAL A 112 -5.96 -6.46 10.24
CA VAL A 112 -6.81 -7.03 9.19
C VAL A 112 -5.98 -7.87 8.24
N GLU A 113 -6.60 -8.90 7.69
CA GLU A 113 -6.03 -9.77 6.66
C GLU A 113 -6.69 -9.49 5.30
N VAL A 114 -5.86 -9.41 4.26
CA VAL A 114 -6.31 -9.20 2.89
C VAL A 114 -6.86 -10.51 2.32
N ILE A 115 -8.13 -10.51 1.93
CA ILE A 115 -8.79 -11.71 1.39
C ILE A 115 -8.62 -11.82 -0.13
N LEU A 116 -8.36 -10.70 -0.80
CA LEU A 116 -8.11 -10.67 -2.23
C LEU A 116 -6.87 -11.48 -2.64
N LYS A 117 -6.95 -12.12 -3.79
CA LYS A 117 -5.82 -12.78 -4.43
C LYS A 117 -4.83 -11.75 -4.96
N GLU A 118 -3.58 -12.17 -5.17
CA GLU A 118 -2.51 -11.34 -5.74
C GLU A 118 -2.97 -10.62 -7.03
N ASN A 119 -3.65 -11.32 -7.94
CA ASN A 119 -4.12 -10.75 -9.20
C ASN A 119 -5.35 -9.83 -9.07
N GLU A 120 -5.99 -9.79 -7.91
CA GLU A 120 -7.15 -8.93 -7.62
C GLU A 120 -6.72 -7.59 -7.00
N LEU A 121 -5.44 -7.45 -6.63
CA LEU A 121 -4.85 -6.24 -6.06
C LEU A 121 -4.25 -5.32 -7.14
N VAL A 122 -4.23 -4.03 -6.83
CA VAL A 122 -3.39 -3.05 -7.53
C VAL A 122 -2.02 -2.99 -6.84
N TYR A 123 -0.95 -2.81 -7.60
CA TYR A 123 0.38 -2.56 -7.04
C TYR A 123 0.87 -1.17 -7.48
N ALA A 124 1.97 -0.69 -6.92
CA ALA A 124 2.67 0.48 -7.44
C ALA A 124 3.91 0.02 -8.18
N CYS A 125 4.37 0.73 -9.20
CA CYS A 125 5.69 0.42 -9.75
C CYS A 125 6.77 0.80 -8.74
N ALA A 126 7.62 -0.13 -8.31
CA ALA A 126 8.64 0.13 -7.28
C ALA A 126 9.62 1.23 -7.71
N ALA A 127 9.92 1.33 -9.01
CA ALA A 127 10.79 2.37 -9.54
C ALA A 127 10.16 3.76 -9.39
N HIS A 128 8.92 3.93 -9.86
CA HIS A 128 8.21 5.21 -9.73
C HIS A 128 7.91 5.56 -8.28
N TYR A 129 7.64 4.57 -7.43
CA TYR A 129 7.46 4.81 -6.00
C TYR A 129 8.75 5.30 -5.34
N GLU A 130 9.91 4.76 -5.71
CA GLU A 130 11.22 5.22 -5.20
C GLU A 130 11.56 6.63 -5.69
N ASP A 131 11.31 6.95 -6.96
CA ASP A 131 11.65 8.27 -7.54
C ASP A 131 10.75 9.39 -6.99
N ASN A 132 9.45 9.12 -6.89
CA ASN A 132 8.42 10.14 -6.73
C ASN A 132 7.71 10.07 -5.37
N GLY A 133 8.02 9.05 -4.56
CA GLY A 133 7.32 8.78 -3.31
C GLY A 133 5.84 8.42 -3.51
N MET A 134 5.10 8.36 -2.40
CA MET A 134 3.68 8.00 -2.43
C MET A 134 2.82 9.03 -3.17
N MET A 135 3.25 10.31 -3.20
CA MET A 135 2.48 11.46 -3.69
C MET A 135 2.60 11.71 -5.21
N ASP A 136 3.49 11.01 -5.90
CA ASP A 136 3.56 11.08 -7.36
C ASP A 136 3.93 9.70 -7.96
N CYS A 137 3.58 8.64 -7.23
CA CYS A 137 3.75 7.28 -7.71
C CYS A 137 2.70 6.96 -8.79
N GLN A 138 3.18 6.52 -9.94
CA GLN A 138 2.32 5.90 -10.93
C GLN A 138 1.81 4.56 -10.37
N LEU A 139 0.54 4.56 -9.95
CA LEU A 139 -0.18 3.36 -9.54
C LEU A 139 -0.53 2.50 -10.75
N GLU A 140 -0.51 1.20 -10.55
CA GLU A 140 -0.65 0.19 -11.60
C GLU A 140 -2.12 -0.12 -11.94
N VAL A 141 -2.94 0.94 -12.04
CA VAL A 141 -4.40 0.86 -12.18
C VAL A 141 -4.89 0.53 -13.59
N ILE A 142 -3.99 0.26 -14.56
CA ILE A 142 -4.35 0.21 -15.99
C ILE A 142 -4.16 -1.18 -16.63
N GLY A 143 -4.48 -2.28 -15.95
CA GLY A 143 -4.47 -3.60 -16.59
C GLY A 143 -3.13 -3.99 -17.26
N ILE A 144 -2.04 -3.28 -16.91
CA ILE A 144 -0.70 -3.50 -17.41
C ILE A 144 -0.24 -4.83 -16.79
N LYS A 145 0.41 -5.67 -17.60
CA LYS A 145 0.97 -6.92 -17.13
C LYS A 145 2.28 -6.60 -16.42
N HIS A 146 2.20 -6.38 -15.12
CA HIS A 146 3.37 -6.08 -14.31
C HIS A 146 4.29 -7.28 -14.24
N GLN A 147 5.58 -6.97 -14.32
CA GLN A 147 6.62 -7.94 -14.12
C GLN A 147 7.06 -7.82 -12.68
N ARG A 148 6.68 -8.80 -11.86
CA ARG A 148 7.30 -8.93 -10.55
C ARG A 148 8.74 -9.35 -10.72
N CYS A 149 9.61 -8.92 -9.80
CA CYS A 149 10.99 -9.39 -9.77
C CYS A 149 11.02 -10.93 -9.75
N GLY A 150 11.64 -11.55 -10.76
CA GLY A 150 11.64 -13.01 -10.89
C GLY A 150 12.32 -13.75 -9.73
N LYS A 151 13.15 -13.05 -8.94
CA LYS A 151 13.85 -13.61 -7.77
C LYS A 151 12.99 -13.58 -6.51
N CYS A 152 12.69 -12.38 -5.99
CA CYS A 152 11.98 -12.24 -4.72
C CYS A 152 10.45 -12.29 -4.86
N LYS A 153 9.91 -11.97 -6.03
CA LYS A 153 8.46 -11.87 -6.30
C LYS A 153 7.70 -10.86 -5.41
N GLN A 154 8.41 -9.98 -4.69
CA GLN A 154 7.82 -9.00 -3.77
C GLN A 154 7.66 -7.59 -4.37
N VAL A 155 8.41 -7.27 -5.43
CA VAL A 155 8.39 -5.94 -6.06
C VAL A 155 7.89 -6.01 -7.49
N TYR A 156 7.10 -5.01 -7.91
CA TYR A 156 6.40 -4.93 -9.19
C TYR A 156 6.91 -3.76 -10.02
N TYR A 157 6.89 -3.95 -11.35
CA TYR A 157 7.36 -2.97 -12.31
C TYR A 157 6.42 -2.91 -13.51
N CYS A 158 6.12 -1.69 -13.98
CA CYS A 158 5.31 -1.47 -15.18
C CYS A 158 5.98 -2.04 -16.44
N ASP A 159 7.31 -2.04 -16.47
CA ASP A 159 8.11 -2.57 -17.57
C ASP A 159 9.54 -2.97 -17.11
N GLN A 160 10.30 -3.51 -18.06
CA GLN A 160 11.67 -3.95 -17.82
C GLN A 160 12.64 -2.78 -17.59
N GLU A 161 12.35 -1.59 -18.11
CA GLU A 161 13.20 -0.40 -17.95
C GLU A 161 13.13 0.10 -16.50
N CYS A 162 11.93 0.15 -15.92
CA CYS A 162 11.74 0.42 -14.50
C CYS A 162 12.44 -0.61 -13.62
N GLN A 163 12.39 -1.90 -13.98
CA GLN A 163 13.12 -2.93 -13.25
C GLN A 163 14.65 -2.71 -13.29
N LYS A 164 15.22 -2.44 -14.46
CA LYS A 164 16.67 -2.19 -14.63
C LYS A 164 17.10 -0.94 -13.86
N ARG A 165 16.31 0.13 -13.95
CA ARG A 165 16.58 1.41 -13.30
C ARG A 165 16.52 1.33 -11.77
N HIS A 166 15.56 0.56 -11.22
CA HIS A 166 15.45 0.34 -9.78
C HIS A 166 16.46 -0.69 -9.23
N TRP A 167 17.05 -1.54 -10.07
CA TRP A 167 17.96 -2.62 -9.66
C TRP A 167 19.11 -2.18 -8.73
N PRO A 168 19.81 -1.05 -8.92
CA PRO A 168 20.89 -0.61 -8.04
C PRO A 168 20.45 -0.45 -6.57
N VAL A 169 19.19 -0.09 -6.34
CA VAL A 169 18.57 0.01 -5.02
C VAL A 169 18.06 -1.37 -4.59
N HIS A 170 17.23 -2.01 -5.41
CA HIS A 170 16.57 -3.27 -5.08
C HIS A 170 17.54 -4.44 -4.82
N LYS A 171 18.70 -4.49 -5.48
CA LYS A 171 19.66 -5.60 -5.36
C LYS A 171 20.11 -5.89 -3.93
N LYS A 172 20.05 -4.89 -3.04
CA LYS A 172 20.43 -5.01 -1.63
C LYS A 172 19.39 -5.80 -0.83
N ASP A 173 18.11 -5.64 -1.15
CA ASP A 173 17.01 -6.25 -0.39
C ASP A 173 16.44 -7.49 -1.05
N CYS A 174 16.65 -7.64 -2.36
CA CYS A 174 16.14 -8.77 -3.14
C CYS A 174 16.44 -10.14 -2.50
N PRO A 175 17.66 -10.44 -2.01
CA PRO A 175 17.94 -11.73 -1.38
C PRO A 175 17.19 -11.93 -0.06
N ILE A 176 16.92 -10.85 0.68
CA ILE A 176 16.21 -10.91 1.96
C ILE A 176 14.74 -11.14 1.70
N ALA A 177 14.15 -10.34 0.81
CA ALA A 177 12.77 -10.50 0.34
C ALA A 177 12.50 -11.87 -0.32
N GLN A 178 13.53 -12.51 -0.87
CA GLN A 178 13.43 -13.89 -1.38
C GLN A 178 13.38 -14.94 -0.27
N ARG A 179 14.12 -14.75 0.83
CA ARG A 179 14.19 -15.69 1.97
C ARG A 179 13.03 -15.51 2.95
N SER A 180 12.69 -14.26 3.22
CA SER A 180 11.66 -13.83 4.15
C SER A 180 10.92 -12.64 3.53
N PRO A 181 9.77 -12.88 2.88
CA PRO A 181 8.96 -11.83 2.27
C PRO A 181 8.61 -10.69 3.24
N THR A 182 8.27 -11.04 4.48
CA THR A 182 7.95 -10.07 5.55
C THR A 182 9.13 -9.19 5.88
N ASP A 183 10.31 -9.78 6.15
CA ASP A 183 11.50 -9.01 6.52
C ASP A 183 11.98 -8.18 5.33
N GLY A 184 11.85 -8.71 4.11
CA GLY A 184 12.14 -7.98 2.89
C GLY A 184 11.25 -6.75 2.71
N LEU A 185 9.93 -6.90 2.88
CA LEU A 185 8.99 -5.78 2.81
C LEU A 185 9.25 -4.75 3.92
N ALA A 186 9.51 -5.21 5.15
CA ALA A 186 9.86 -4.34 6.26
C ALA A 186 11.13 -3.53 5.98
N LEU A 187 12.18 -4.16 5.41
CA LEU A 187 13.41 -3.47 5.03
C LEU A 187 13.20 -2.45 3.92
N ILE A 188 12.41 -2.80 2.91
CA ILE A 188 12.06 -1.89 1.81
C ILE A 188 11.33 -0.66 2.37
N GLU A 189 10.30 -0.86 3.20
CA GLU A 189 9.54 0.24 3.80
C GLU A 189 10.38 1.07 4.79
N ASN A 190 11.26 0.44 5.58
CA ASN A 190 12.15 1.15 6.51
C ASN A 190 13.15 2.03 5.77
N ARG A 191 13.78 1.52 4.69
CA ARG A 191 14.68 2.33 3.85
C ARG A 191 13.95 3.55 3.31
N ARG A 192 12.74 3.35 2.81
CA ARG A 192 11.93 4.40 2.21
C ARG A 192 11.61 5.51 3.20
N ARG A 193 11.27 5.17 4.44
CA ARG A 193 11.03 6.13 5.53
C ARG A 193 12.27 6.91 5.90
N ALA A 194 13.42 6.24 5.97
CA ALA A 194 14.70 6.91 6.21
C ALA A 194 15.03 7.91 5.09
N GLY A 195 14.69 7.58 3.84
CA GLY A 195 14.79 8.49 2.69
C GLY A 195 13.93 9.74 2.85
N PHE A 196 12.66 9.58 3.22
CA PHE A 196 11.75 10.71 3.44
C PHE A 196 12.17 11.59 4.63
N SER A 197 12.61 10.99 5.74
CA SER A 197 13.16 11.74 6.88
C SER A 197 14.39 12.56 6.48
N SER A 198 15.26 11.99 5.65
CA SER A 198 16.43 12.70 5.11
C SER A 198 16.02 13.86 4.21
N PHE A 199 15.01 13.67 3.36
CA PHE A 199 14.46 14.74 2.52
C PHE A 199 13.89 15.89 3.36
N LEU A 200 13.05 15.60 4.36
CA LEU A 200 12.47 16.62 5.24
C LEU A 200 13.55 17.40 5.98
N SER A 201 14.56 16.70 6.52
CA SER A 201 15.71 17.35 7.17
C SER A 201 16.46 18.26 6.20
N ASN A 202 16.69 17.84 4.96
CA ASN A 202 17.37 18.64 3.94
C ASN A 202 16.53 19.83 3.47
N ALA A 203 15.20 19.72 3.51
CA ALA A 203 14.26 20.79 3.23
C ALA A 203 14.05 21.76 4.43
N GLY A 204 14.82 21.59 5.51
CA GLY A 204 14.79 22.47 6.68
C GLY A 204 13.72 22.14 7.72
N PHE A 205 12.99 21.04 7.56
CA PHE A 205 12.05 20.56 8.57
C PHE A 205 12.79 19.78 9.64
N GLN A 206 12.58 20.13 10.91
CA GLN A 206 13.13 19.38 12.04
C GLN A 206 12.18 18.24 12.42
N THR A 207 12.67 17.01 12.39
CA THR A 207 11.96 15.86 12.95
C THR A 207 12.01 15.94 14.47
N LEU A 208 10.87 16.17 15.12
CA LEU A 208 10.77 16.10 16.57
C LEU A 208 10.64 14.62 16.97
N ASN A 209 11.66 14.11 17.65
CA ASN A 209 11.54 12.83 18.35
C ASN A 209 10.77 13.10 19.65
N LEU A 210 9.49 12.77 19.66
CA LEU A 210 8.63 12.81 20.85
C LEU A 210 8.68 11.47 21.59
#